data_AF-K0RBG0-F1
#
_entry.id   AF-K0RBG0-F1
#
_cell.length_a   1.000
_cell.length_b   1.000
_cell.length_c   1.000
_cell.angle_alpha   90.00
_cell.angle_beta   90.00
_cell.angle_gamma   90.00
#
_symmetry.space_group_name_H-M   'P 1'
#
loop_
_entity.id
_entity.type
_entity.pdbx_description
1 polymer ?
#
loop_
_entity_poly.entity_id
_entity_poly.type
_entity_poly.pdbx_seq_one_letter_code
_entity_poly.pdbx_strand_id
1 'polypeptide(L)'
;MAPSSTAVPSVSVCSPSCGEFNLVMSIVYDSYPEETSYKLEKIASEDGQQNISASISGPAGDKNHEESICLDNGLYSFSLYDSYGDGFNGEYSLTLLPGETIIMRDDGVSLYGEQVKFRLPFDQATLDVWWIGSDGQLLTLAPTEKPTASNKPTLRPTNY
;
A
#
# COMPACT_ATOMS: atom_id res chain seq x y z
N MET A 1 -34.37 50.10 8.13
CA MET A 1 -34.55 48.63 8.03
C MET A 1 -33.73 48.12 6.86
N ALA A 2 -32.62 47.44 7.14
CA ALA A 2 -31.88 46.65 6.15
C ALA A 2 -32.05 45.18 6.56
N PRO A 3 -32.30 44.25 5.62
CA PRO A 3 -32.49 42.84 5.98
C PRO A 3 -31.17 42.19 6.37
N SER A 4 -31.21 41.43 7.46
CA SER A 4 -30.16 40.53 7.90
C SER A 4 -29.78 39.58 6.77
N SER A 5 -28.53 39.68 6.28
CA SER A 5 -27.93 38.65 5.44
C SER A 5 -27.56 37.49 6.36
N THR A 6 -28.36 36.43 6.30
CA THR A 6 -28.14 35.15 6.97
C THR A 6 -26.73 34.66 6.63
N ALA A 7 -25.88 34.51 7.64
CA ALA A 7 -24.58 33.89 7.49
C ALA A 7 -24.78 32.45 7.02
N VAL A 8 -24.22 32.12 5.85
CA VAL A 8 -24.02 30.73 5.43
C VAL A 8 -23.21 30.00 6.53
N PRO A 9 -23.55 28.76 6.89
CA PRO A 9 -22.72 27.99 7.81
C PRO A 9 -21.36 27.79 7.13
N SER A 10 -20.35 28.47 7.67
CA SER A 10 -18.95 28.22 7.36
C SER A 10 -18.70 26.73 7.56
N VAL A 11 -18.33 26.05 6.47
CA VAL A 11 -17.73 24.71 6.54
C VAL A 11 -16.55 24.85 7.51
N SER A 12 -16.73 24.34 8.72
CA SER A 12 -15.65 24.21 9.68
C SER A 12 -14.86 22.99 9.24
N VAL A 13 -13.83 23.20 8.42
CA VAL A 13 -12.97 22.11 7.97
C VAL A 13 -11.50 22.53 8.07
N CYS A 14 -10.84 21.81 8.98
CA CYS A 14 -9.42 21.67 9.29
C CYS A 14 -8.60 22.92 9.63
N SER A 15 -8.08 22.92 10.87
CA SER A 15 -6.95 23.73 11.31
C SER A 15 -5.74 23.58 10.35
N PRO A 16 -5.01 24.65 10.04
CA PRO A 16 -4.05 24.71 8.93
C PRO A 16 -2.68 24.07 9.19
N SER A 17 -2.58 23.03 10.02
CA SER A 17 -1.28 22.47 10.45
C SER A 17 -1.00 21.04 9.99
N CYS A 18 -1.82 20.51 9.10
CA CYS A 18 -1.84 19.12 8.69
C CYS A 18 -2.32 19.13 7.23
N GLY A 19 -1.60 18.48 6.31
CA GLY A 19 -1.86 18.44 4.85
C GLY A 19 -3.31 18.20 4.41
N GLU A 20 -3.57 18.31 3.11
CA GLU A 20 -4.94 18.30 2.53
C GLU A 20 -5.77 17.05 2.87
N PHE A 21 -5.12 15.91 3.08
CA PHE A 21 -5.74 14.64 3.43
C PHE A 21 -5.23 14.13 4.77
N ASN A 22 -6.12 13.56 5.59
CA ASN A 22 -5.76 12.88 6.81
C ASN A 22 -5.91 11.36 6.60
N LEU A 23 -4.77 10.67 6.51
CA LEU A 23 -4.69 9.23 6.39
C LEU A 23 -4.57 8.62 7.79
N VAL A 24 -5.50 7.73 8.14
CA VAL A 24 -5.41 6.86 9.31
C VAL A 24 -4.90 5.50 8.85
N MET A 25 -3.74 5.12 9.36
CA MET A 25 -3.15 3.79 9.21
C MET A 25 -3.38 3.03 10.50
N SER A 26 -3.96 1.83 10.40
CA SER A 26 -4.18 0.94 11.54
C SER A 26 -3.57 -0.42 11.23
N ILE A 27 -2.86 -1.01 12.19
CA ILE A 27 -2.25 -2.32 12.13
C ILE A 27 -2.62 -3.08 13.41
N VAL A 28 -3.24 -4.23 13.27
CA VAL A 28 -3.39 -5.23 14.33
C VAL A 28 -2.37 -6.31 14.02
N TYR A 29 -1.33 -6.42 14.84
CA TYR A 29 -0.26 -7.38 14.58
C TYR A 29 -0.72 -8.82 14.83
N ASP A 30 -0.01 -9.77 14.22
CA ASP A 30 -0.19 -11.18 14.52
C ASP A 30 0.61 -11.61 15.78
N SER A 31 0.97 -12.89 15.85
CA SER A 31 1.70 -13.44 17.00
C SER A 31 3.17 -13.00 17.06
N TYR A 32 3.69 -12.39 15.99
CA TYR A 32 5.09 -12.01 15.84
C TYR A 32 5.20 -10.53 15.43
N PRO A 33 4.70 -9.60 16.28
CA PRO A 33 4.75 -8.17 15.97
C PRO A 33 6.17 -7.72 15.61
N GLU A 34 7.21 -8.24 16.29
CA GLU A 34 8.64 -7.95 16.09
C GLU A 34 9.14 -8.12 14.64
N GLU A 35 8.44 -8.91 13.84
CA GLU A 35 8.82 -9.20 12.44
C GLU A 35 8.19 -8.20 11.46
N THR A 36 7.15 -7.49 11.90
CA THR A 36 6.36 -6.58 11.08
C THR A 36 6.92 -5.16 11.13
N SER A 37 7.16 -4.57 9.97
CA SER A 37 7.49 -3.14 9.86
C SER A 37 6.77 -2.50 8.68
N TYR A 38 6.66 -1.18 8.66
CA TYR A 38 6.00 -0.48 7.57
C TYR A 38 6.80 0.74 7.10
N LYS A 39 6.49 1.15 5.87
CA LYS A 39 7.07 2.34 5.25
C LYS A 39 6.05 3.03 4.36
N LEU A 40 5.79 4.31 4.59
CA LEU A 40 4.96 5.14 3.72
C LEU A 40 5.82 6.19 3.02
N GLU A 41 5.73 6.25 1.69
CA GLU A 41 6.59 7.08 0.85
C GLU A 41 5.80 7.92 -0.14
N LYS A 42 6.18 9.19 -0.31
CA LYS A 42 5.68 10.05 -1.40
C LYS A 42 6.58 9.92 -2.63
N ILE A 43 6.01 9.46 -3.74
CA ILE A 43 6.67 9.26 -5.02
C ILE A 43 6.69 10.59 -5.80
N ALA A 44 7.88 11.09 -6.13
CA ALA A 44 8.07 12.37 -6.82
C ALA A 44 8.00 12.29 -8.36
N SER A 45 7.96 11.10 -8.96
CA SER A 45 7.89 10.93 -10.42
C SER A 45 7.04 9.71 -10.79
N GLU A 46 6.12 9.91 -11.75
CA GLU A 46 5.21 8.84 -12.23
C GLU A 46 5.90 7.83 -13.16
N ASP A 47 7.10 8.17 -13.67
CA ASP A 47 7.90 7.38 -14.63
C ASP A 47 8.56 6.11 -14.03
N GLY A 48 8.10 5.63 -12.86
CA GLY A 48 8.56 4.39 -12.25
C GLY A 48 9.93 4.46 -11.55
N GLN A 49 10.69 5.54 -11.69
CA GLN A 49 11.80 5.83 -10.77
C GLN A 49 11.25 6.40 -9.46
N GLN A 50 11.30 5.59 -8.41
CA GLN A 50 10.91 5.97 -7.05
C GLN A 50 11.89 7.03 -6.52
N ASN A 51 11.62 8.29 -6.84
CA ASN A 51 12.25 9.42 -6.16
C ASN A 51 11.44 9.70 -4.89
N ILE A 52 11.92 9.21 -3.76
CA ILE A 52 11.25 9.31 -2.46
C ILE A 52 11.44 10.72 -1.91
N SER A 53 10.34 11.46 -1.75
CA SER A 53 10.38 12.85 -1.26
C SER A 53 10.13 12.97 0.25
N ALA A 54 9.49 11.98 0.85
CA ALA A 54 9.30 11.83 2.30
C ALA A 54 9.06 10.35 2.62
N SER A 55 9.56 9.88 3.77
CA SER A 55 9.38 8.51 4.27
C SER A 55 9.02 8.55 5.76
N ILE A 56 8.00 7.78 6.15
CA ILE A 56 7.64 7.52 7.55
C ILE A 56 7.75 6.01 7.78
N SER A 57 8.35 5.60 8.89
CA SER A 57 8.53 4.20 9.28
C SER A 57 8.36 4.03 10.77
N GLY A 58 7.69 2.96 11.22
CA GLY A 58 7.51 2.64 12.63
C GLY A 58 7.99 1.23 12.97
N PRO A 59 8.49 1.00 14.20
CA PRO A 59 8.87 -0.33 14.66
C PRO A 59 7.65 -1.18 15.04
N ALA A 60 7.84 -2.48 14.94
CA ALA A 60 7.09 -3.49 15.65
C ALA A 60 7.06 -3.24 17.17
N GLY A 61 5.93 -3.40 17.85
CA GLY A 61 6.02 -3.51 19.32
C GLY A 61 4.75 -3.46 20.17
N ASP A 62 3.61 -3.02 19.64
CA ASP A 62 2.35 -3.01 20.40
C ASP A 62 1.33 -3.94 19.72
N LYS A 63 0.41 -4.55 20.47
CA LYS A 63 -0.62 -5.45 19.90
C LYS A 63 -1.42 -4.80 18.76
N ASN A 64 -1.56 -3.48 18.81
CA ASN A 64 -2.24 -2.66 17.84
C ASN A 64 -1.45 -1.35 17.67
N HIS A 65 -1.31 -0.88 16.44
CA HIS A 65 -0.71 0.41 16.10
C HIS A 65 -1.69 1.22 15.28
N GLU A 66 -1.86 2.49 15.62
CA GLU A 66 -2.67 3.44 14.86
C GLU A 66 -1.93 4.76 14.74
N GLU A 67 -1.84 5.29 13.52
CA GLU A 67 -1.17 6.55 13.23
C GLU A 67 -2.03 7.40 12.29
N SER A 68 -2.20 8.68 12.64
CA SER A 68 -2.82 9.68 11.77
C SER A 68 -1.74 10.50 11.09
N ILE A 69 -1.71 10.45 9.76
CA ILE A 69 -0.67 11.03 8.91
C ILE A 69 -1.31 12.06 7.99
N CYS A 70 -0.77 13.27 8.00
CA CYS A 70 -1.25 14.32 7.11
C CYS A 70 -0.48 14.29 5.79
N LEU A 71 -1.22 14.16 4.68
CA LEU A 71 -0.68 13.99 3.34
C LEU A 71 -1.21 15.09 2.42
N ASP A 72 -0.40 15.50 1.45
CA ASP A 72 -0.81 16.40 0.37
C ASP A 72 -1.22 15.61 -0.86
N ASN A 73 -1.68 16.30 -1.91
CA ASN A 73 -1.82 15.70 -3.24
C ASN A 73 -0.51 15.04 -3.69
N GLY A 74 -0.62 13.85 -4.27
CA GLY A 74 0.54 13.12 -4.76
C GLY A 74 0.30 11.63 -4.95
N LEU A 75 1.35 10.95 -5.39
CA LEU A 75 1.40 9.51 -5.53
C LEU A 75 2.16 8.93 -4.34
N TYR A 76 1.61 7.89 -3.72
CA TYR A 76 2.13 7.29 -2.51
C TYR A 76 2.34 5.79 -2.68
N SER A 77 3.31 5.27 -1.92
CA SER A 77 3.55 3.84 -1.76
C SER A 77 3.62 3.51 -0.28
N PHE A 78 2.76 2.60 0.16
CA PHE A 78 2.81 2.00 1.47
C PHE A 78 3.35 0.57 1.35
N SER A 79 4.37 0.23 2.12
CA SER A 79 4.92 -1.12 2.18
C SER A 79 4.76 -1.65 3.60
N LEU A 80 4.19 -2.84 3.75
CA LEU A 80 4.23 -3.64 4.97
C LEU A 80 5.22 -4.79 4.73
N TYR A 81 6.15 -5.00 5.65
CA TYR A 81 7.19 -6.02 5.57
C TYR A 81 7.03 -7.04 6.68
N ASP A 82 7.25 -8.31 6.34
CA ASP A 82 7.49 -9.39 7.30
C ASP A 82 8.93 -9.88 7.12
N SER A 83 9.74 -9.75 8.18
CA SER A 83 11.17 -10.06 8.14
C SER A 83 11.48 -11.56 8.15
N TYR A 84 10.57 -12.40 8.66
CA TYR A 84 10.81 -13.85 8.75
C TYR A 84 10.45 -14.56 7.45
N GLY A 85 9.50 -14.03 6.69
CA GLY A 85 9.16 -14.58 5.39
C GLY A 85 8.10 -15.68 5.46
N ASP A 86 7.32 -15.74 6.52
CA ASP A 86 6.23 -16.72 6.70
C ASP A 86 4.84 -16.08 6.56
N GLY A 87 4.80 -14.76 6.41
CA GLY A 87 3.64 -13.99 6.03
C GLY A 87 2.95 -13.37 7.24
N PHE A 88 2.38 -12.20 7.01
CA PHE A 88 1.67 -11.47 8.05
C PHE A 88 0.21 -11.90 8.15
N ASN A 89 -0.15 -12.47 9.30
CA ASN A 89 -1.51 -12.98 9.59
C ASN A 89 -2.30 -12.03 10.52
N GLY A 90 -1.93 -10.75 10.53
CA GLY A 90 -2.65 -9.71 11.24
C GLY A 90 -3.66 -9.00 10.32
N GLU A 91 -4.06 -7.83 10.76
CA GLU A 91 -4.96 -6.95 10.00
C GLU A 91 -4.28 -5.60 9.78
N TYR A 92 -4.50 -4.96 8.63
CA TYR A 92 -4.17 -3.55 8.50
C TYR A 92 -5.13 -2.82 7.56
N SER A 93 -5.22 -1.51 7.75
CA SER A 93 -6.02 -0.65 6.89
C SER A 93 -5.38 0.72 6.68
N LEU A 94 -5.68 1.30 5.52
CA LEU A 94 -5.37 2.69 5.17
C LEU A 94 -6.70 3.38 4.85
N THR A 95 -7.10 4.34 5.68
CA THR A 95 -8.39 5.03 5.56
C THR A 95 -8.19 6.54 5.57
N LEU A 96 -8.70 7.24 4.57
CA LEU A 96 -8.73 8.70 4.53
C LEU A 96 -9.96 9.19 5.30
N LEU A 97 -9.76 10.22 6.13
CA LEU A 97 -10.87 10.89 6.79
C LEU A 97 -11.43 12.04 5.92
N PRO A 98 -12.76 12.17 5.83
CA PRO A 98 -13.77 11.30 6.43
C PRO A 98 -14.16 10.09 5.54
N GLY A 99 -13.82 8.87 5.98
CA GLY A 99 -14.53 7.63 5.60
C GLY A 99 -14.18 6.95 4.27
N GLU A 100 -13.13 7.34 3.56
CA GLU A 100 -12.73 6.69 2.31
C GLU A 100 -11.64 5.63 2.58
N THR A 101 -11.92 4.36 2.36
CA THR A 101 -10.96 3.27 2.58
C THR A 101 -10.15 3.01 1.31
N ILE A 102 -8.82 3.20 1.40
CA ILE A 102 -7.89 2.87 0.31
C ILE A 102 -7.72 1.36 0.22
N ILE A 103 -7.45 0.73 1.37
CA ILE A 103 -7.25 -0.72 1.47
C ILE A 103 -7.52 -1.21 2.89
N MET A 104 -8.02 -2.44 2.98
CA MET A 104 -8.15 -3.22 4.20
C MET A 104 -7.70 -4.64 3.91
N ARG A 105 -6.95 -5.23 4.83
CA ARG A 105 -6.50 -6.63 4.81
C ARG A 105 -6.89 -7.23 6.14
N ASP A 106 -7.68 -8.30 6.06
CA ASP A 106 -8.04 -9.15 7.18
C ASP A 106 -7.42 -10.50 6.83
N ASP A 107 -6.18 -10.75 7.27
CA ASP A 107 -5.32 -11.87 6.83
C ASP A 107 -4.82 -11.82 5.36
N GLY A 108 -3.78 -12.61 5.05
CA GLY A 108 -3.38 -12.89 3.67
C GLY A 108 -2.31 -11.99 3.04
N VAL A 109 -1.47 -11.33 3.84
CA VAL A 109 -0.27 -10.67 3.30
C VAL A 109 0.77 -11.74 2.91
N SER A 110 1.46 -11.53 1.80
CA SER A 110 2.43 -12.49 1.29
C SER A 110 3.60 -12.72 2.25
N LEU A 111 4.35 -13.80 2.02
CA LEU A 111 5.46 -14.26 2.85
C LEU A 111 6.36 -13.13 3.37
N TYR A 112 6.78 -12.18 2.54
CA TYR A 112 7.69 -11.11 2.97
C TYR A 112 7.04 -9.72 3.04
N GLY A 113 5.73 -9.63 2.80
CA GLY A 113 5.00 -8.37 2.84
C GLY A 113 4.23 -8.00 1.58
N GLU A 114 3.71 -6.78 1.55
CA GLU A 114 2.89 -6.21 0.48
C GLU A 114 3.24 -4.73 0.29
N GLN A 115 3.24 -4.27 -0.96
CA GLN A 115 3.28 -2.86 -1.33
C GLN A 115 1.97 -2.44 -1.97
N VAL A 116 1.42 -1.32 -1.51
CA VAL A 116 0.19 -0.68 -1.97
C VAL A 116 0.55 0.70 -2.50
N LYS A 117 0.31 0.92 -3.79
CA LYS A 117 0.47 2.22 -4.45
C LYS A 117 -0.89 2.85 -4.69
N PHE A 118 -1.02 4.14 -4.39
CA PHE A 118 -2.27 4.88 -4.55
C PHE A 118 -2.00 6.38 -4.75
N ARG A 119 -2.92 7.08 -5.41
CA ARG A 119 -2.89 8.54 -5.58
C ARG A 119 -3.79 9.23 -4.57
N LEU A 120 -3.43 10.46 -4.18
CA LEU A 120 -4.26 11.46 -3.52
C LEU A 120 -4.43 12.68 -4.44
N PRO A 121 -5.66 13.21 -4.68
CA PRO A 121 -6.95 12.71 -4.16
C PRO A 121 -7.21 11.27 -4.61
N PHE A 122 -7.94 10.50 -3.80
CA PHE A 122 -8.06 9.06 -4.01
C PHE A 122 -8.68 8.75 -5.38
N ASP A 123 -7.91 8.00 -6.17
CA ASP A 123 -8.32 7.47 -7.45
C ASP A 123 -8.10 5.96 -7.43
N GLN A 124 -9.19 5.20 -7.34
CA GLN A 124 -9.16 3.75 -7.32
C GLN A 124 -8.48 3.14 -8.55
N ALA A 125 -8.45 3.83 -9.71
CA ALA A 125 -7.76 3.34 -10.89
C ALA A 125 -6.23 3.35 -10.74
N THR A 126 -5.71 4.09 -9.76
CA THR A 126 -4.28 4.14 -9.42
C THR A 126 -3.90 3.19 -8.29
N LEU A 127 -4.89 2.53 -7.67
CA LEU A 127 -4.65 1.55 -6.63
C LEU A 127 -4.02 0.30 -7.25
N ASP A 128 -2.78 0.02 -6.87
CA ASP A 128 -2.04 -1.14 -7.34
C ASP A 128 -1.34 -1.82 -6.17
N VAL A 129 -1.30 -3.15 -6.22
CA VAL A 129 -0.86 -3.98 -5.09
C VAL A 129 0.12 -5.02 -5.59
N TRP A 130 1.29 -5.08 -4.97
CA TRP A 130 2.32 -6.06 -5.26
C TRP A 130 2.81 -6.75 -4.00
N TRP A 131 3.21 -8.01 -4.15
CA TRP A 131 3.89 -8.73 -3.09
C TRP A 131 5.37 -8.39 -3.07
N ILE A 132 5.96 -8.47 -1.87
CA ILE A 132 7.38 -8.28 -1.67
C ILE A 132 8.05 -9.66 -1.66
N GLY A 133 9.16 -9.79 -2.37
CA GLY A 133 9.98 -11.01 -2.42
C GLY A 133 11.00 -11.05 -1.30
N SER A 134 11.65 -12.21 -1.14
CA SER A 134 12.69 -12.44 -0.13
C SER A 134 13.91 -11.51 -0.26
N ASP A 135 14.12 -10.94 -1.44
CA ASP A 135 15.19 -9.98 -1.75
C ASP A 135 14.75 -8.52 -1.53
N GLY A 136 13.55 -8.30 -0.99
CA GLY A 136 12.95 -6.99 -0.78
C GLY A 136 12.44 -6.31 -2.07
N GLN A 137 12.50 -7.00 -3.22
CA GLN A 137 11.98 -6.47 -4.48
C GLN A 137 10.51 -6.85 -4.67
N LEU A 138 9.77 -6.04 -5.44
CA LEU A 138 8.39 -6.37 -5.79
C LEU A 138 8.35 -7.60 -6.71
N LEU A 139 7.52 -8.57 -6.35
CA LEU A 139 7.22 -9.69 -7.22
C LEU A 139 6.41 -9.16 -8.41
N THR A 140 7.09 -8.97 -9.53
CA THR A 140 6.41 -8.94 -10.81
C THR A 140 5.89 -10.35 -11.05
N LEU A 141 4.58 -10.54 -11.09
CA LEU A 141 4.04 -11.71 -11.76
C LEU A 141 4.60 -11.64 -13.18
N ALA A 142 5.67 -12.38 -13.48
CA ALA A 142 6.02 -12.64 -14.86
C ALA A 142 4.72 -13.12 -15.52
N PRO A 143 4.29 -12.55 -16.67
CA PRO A 143 3.09 -13.03 -17.33
C PRO A 143 3.27 -14.53 -17.48
N THR A 144 2.38 -15.29 -16.83
CA THR A 144 2.48 -16.73 -16.77
C THR A 144 2.42 -17.20 -18.22
N GLU A 145 3.54 -17.58 -18.81
CA GLU A 145 3.49 -18.42 -19.99
C GLU A 145 2.80 -19.69 -19.53
N LYS A 146 1.49 -19.73 -19.85
CA LYS A 146 0.60 -20.88 -19.73
C LYS A 146 1.40 -22.14 -20.05
N PRO A 147 1.39 -23.18 -19.19
CA PRO A 147 2.09 -24.42 -19.50
C PRO A 147 1.36 -25.05 -20.69
N THR A 148 1.89 -24.83 -21.89
CA THR A 148 1.38 -25.49 -23.08
C THR A 148 2.00 -26.87 -23.09
N ALA A 149 1.21 -27.84 -22.63
CA ALA A 149 1.51 -29.24 -22.82
C ALA A 149 1.81 -29.56 -24.29
N SER A 150 2.73 -30.50 -24.48
CA SER A 150 2.91 -31.32 -25.68
C SER A 150 3.54 -30.64 -26.89
N ASN A 151 4.82 -30.95 -27.11
CA ASN A 151 5.20 -31.68 -28.31
C ASN A 151 6.47 -32.50 -28.06
N LYS A 152 6.28 -33.82 -28.01
CA LYS A 152 7.32 -34.83 -28.24
C LYS A 152 7.70 -34.82 -29.73
N PRO A 153 8.98 -34.75 -30.10
CA PRO A 153 9.42 -35.34 -31.36
C PRO A 153 10.35 -36.54 -31.13
N THR A 154 9.85 -37.64 -31.66
CA THR A 154 10.41 -38.95 -32.00
C THR A 154 11.89 -38.96 -32.41
N LEU A 155 12.63 -39.95 -31.90
CA LEU A 155 13.96 -40.36 -32.37
C LEU A 155 13.94 -40.61 -33.90
N ARG A 156 14.92 -40.07 -34.61
CA ARG A 156 15.16 -40.32 -36.05
C ARG A 156 16.27 -41.37 -36.20
N PRO A 157 16.11 -42.43 -37.00
CA PRO A 157 17.20 -43.36 -37.30
C PRO A 157 18.08 -42.80 -38.41
N THR A 158 19.40 -42.90 -38.25
CA THR A 158 20.39 -42.66 -39.32
C THR A 158 20.72 -43.97 -40.01
N ASN A 159 20.43 -44.05 -41.31
CA ASN A 159 21.05 -44.98 -42.24
C ASN A 159 22.06 -44.17 -43.08
N TYR A 160 23.33 -44.54 -42.98
CA TYR A 160 24.34 -44.60 -44.06
C TYR A 160 25.49 -45.49 -43.58
#